data_AF-A0AAV0TFV9-F1
#
_entry.id   AF-A0AAV0TFV9-F1
#
_cell.length_a   1.000
_cell.length_b   1.000
_cell.length_c   1.000
_cell.angle_alpha   90.00
_cell.angle_beta   90.00
_cell.angle_gamma   90.00
#
_symmetry.space_group_name_H-M   'P 1'
#
loop_
_entity.id
_entity.type
_entity.pdbx_description
1 polymer ?
#
loop_
_entity_poly.entity_id
_entity_poly.type
_entity_poly.pdbx_seq_one_letter_code
_entity_poly.pdbx_strand_id
1 'polypeptide(L)'
;MEKDMEDEAVLLMKHGADMNLPDGEGTRVISDPKATALLRFLRVTPSWIPDTDVSECMICLQSFPFFFSRKCHCSRCGRVCCSDCAPSSSSWNGRFCFDCKHYAHYTSIA
;
A
#
# COMPACT_ATOMS: atom_id res chain seq x y z
N MET A 1 13.28 -21.92 4.45
CA MET A 1 11.84 -21.83 4.79
C MET A 1 11.33 -20.40 4.67
N GLU A 2 11.78 -19.43 5.48
CA GLU A 2 11.28 -18.04 5.36
C GLU A 2 11.60 -17.40 4.01
N LYS A 3 12.83 -17.59 3.51
CA LYS A 3 13.23 -17.11 2.18
C LYS A 3 12.41 -17.73 1.05
N ASP A 4 12.14 -19.04 1.13
CA ASP A 4 11.37 -19.76 0.10
C ASP A 4 9.93 -19.22 0.03
N MET A 5 9.34 -18.90 1.18
CA MET A 5 8.00 -18.32 1.30
C MET A 5 7.93 -16.89 0.76
N GLU A 6 9.00 -16.10 0.95
CA GLU A 6 9.10 -14.76 0.36
C GLU A 6 9.20 -14.85 -1.18
N ASP A 7 10.02 -15.76 -1.71
CA ASP A 7 10.17 -15.97 -3.15
C ASP A 7 8.84 -16.38 -3.80
N GLU A 8 8.05 -17.25 -3.14
CA GLU A 8 6.70 -17.62 -3.55
C GLU A 8 5.74 -16.41 -3.53
N ALA A 9 5.73 -15.62 -2.45
CA ALA A 9 4.88 -14.43 -2.37
C ALA A 9 5.24 -13.39 -3.46
N VAL A 10 6.53 -13.19 -3.71
CA VAL A 10 7.03 -12.31 -4.78
C VAL A 10 6.60 -12.82 -6.15
N LEU A 11 6.66 -14.13 -6.39
CA LEU A 11 6.21 -14.74 -7.64
C LEU A 11 4.72 -14.46 -7.86
N LEU A 12 3.88 -14.74 -6.87
CA LEU A 12 2.44 -14.49 -6.95
C LEU A 12 2.13 -13.01 -7.25
N MET A 13 2.77 -12.09 -6.54
CA MET A 13 2.58 -10.65 -6.77
C MET A 13 3.02 -10.19 -8.16
N LYS A 14 4.15 -10.70 -8.66
CA LYS A 14 4.62 -10.39 -10.02
C LYS A 14 3.63 -10.84 -11.10
N HIS A 15 2.83 -11.87 -10.81
CA HIS A 15 1.80 -12.42 -11.68
C HIS A 15 0.38 -11.91 -11.36
N GLY A 16 0.25 -10.87 -10.55
CA GLY A 16 -1.01 -10.15 -10.36
C GLY A 16 -1.86 -10.61 -9.18
N ALA A 17 -1.28 -11.36 -8.23
CA ALA A 17 -1.95 -11.57 -6.95
C ALA A 17 -2.22 -10.23 -6.25
N ASP A 18 -3.46 -10.05 -5.79
CA ASP A 18 -3.94 -8.80 -5.21
C ASP A 18 -3.75 -8.78 -3.68
N MET A 19 -3.18 -7.70 -3.15
CA MET A 19 -2.93 -7.56 -1.70
C MET A 19 -4.04 -6.79 -0.95
N ASN A 20 -4.96 -6.18 -1.69
CA ASN A 20 -5.98 -5.26 -1.17
C ASN A 20 -7.37 -5.89 -1.06
N LEU A 21 -7.55 -7.09 -1.62
CA LEU A 21 -8.75 -7.89 -1.41
C LEU A 21 -8.86 -8.29 0.08
N PRO A 22 -9.99 -8.00 0.75
CA PRO A 22 -10.23 -8.47 2.11
C PRO A 22 -10.56 -9.97 2.12
N ASP A 23 -10.15 -10.65 3.17
CA ASP A 23 -10.65 -11.99 3.49
C ASP A 23 -12.05 -11.95 4.15
N GLY A 24 -12.51 -13.10 4.64
CA GLY A 24 -13.81 -13.21 5.32
C GLY A 24 -13.92 -12.43 6.64
N GLU A 25 -12.80 -11.98 7.20
CA GLU A 25 -12.72 -11.18 8.42
C GLU A 25 -12.46 -9.69 8.12
N GLY A 26 -12.32 -9.32 6.85
CA GLY A 26 -12.00 -7.95 6.43
C GLY A 26 -10.50 -7.64 6.45
N THR A 27 -9.65 -8.61 6.77
CA THR A 27 -8.19 -8.45 6.83
C THR A 27 -7.63 -8.48 5.42
N ARG A 28 -6.66 -7.61 5.16
CA ARG A 28 -5.98 -7.49 3.87
C ARG A 28 -4.50 -7.74 4.05
N VAL A 29 -3.90 -8.41 3.07
CA VAL A 29 -2.46 -8.68 3.07
C VAL A 29 -1.65 -7.39 3.18
N ILE A 30 -2.06 -6.33 2.47
CA ILE A 30 -1.40 -5.03 2.45
C ILE A 30 -1.27 -4.35 3.83
N SER A 31 -2.11 -4.73 4.79
CA SER A 31 -2.13 -4.16 6.14
C SER A 31 -1.06 -4.79 7.05
N ASP A 32 -0.52 -5.95 6.68
CA ASP A 32 0.50 -6.63 7.47
C ASP A 32 1.89 -5.98 7.25
N PRO A 33 2.62 -5.62 8.31
CA PRO A 33 3.96 -5.06 8.20
C PRO A 33 4.92 -5.90 7.36
N LYS A 34 4.84 -7.23 7.40
CA LYS A 34 5.68 -8.13 6.58
C LYS A 34 5.37 -8.00 5.09
N ALA A 35 4.09 -7.82 4.74
CA ALA A 35 3.68 -7.62 3.35
C ALA A 35 4.15 -6.27 2.78
N THR A 36 4.33 -5.25 3.63
CA THR A 36 4.83 -3.94 3.17
C THR A 36 6.23 -4.04 2.54
N ALA A 37 7.06 -4.99 2.98
CA ALA A 37 8.38 -5.23 2.38
C ALA A 37 8.29 -5.68 0.91
N LEU A 38 7.17 -6.32 0.53
CA LEU A 38 6.92 -6.80 -0.82
C LEU A 38 6.46 -5.69 -1.78
N LEU A 39 6.14 -4.50 -1.28
CA LEU A 39 5.72 -3.36 -2.09
C LEU A 39 6.74 -3.02 -3.18
N ARG A 40 8.04 -3.26 -2.95
CA ARG A 40 9.08 -3.04 -3.97
C ARG A 40 8.89 -3.89 -5.23
N PHE A 41 8.17 -5.02 -5.13
CA PHE A 41 7.90 -5.95 -6.22
C PHE A 41 6.55 -5.73 -6.93
N LEU A 42 5.73 -4.77 -6.47
CA LEU A 42 4.49 -4.40 -7.15
C LEU A 42 4.77 -3.96 -8.59
N ARG A 43 4.21 -4.71 -9.54
CA ARG A 43 4.24 -4.41 -10.99
C ARG A 43 2.93 -3.84 -11.51
N VAL A 44 1.83 -4.18 -10.85
CA VAL A 44 0.47 -3.73 -11.17
C VAL A 44 -0.09 -3.10 -9.90
N THR A 45 -0.80 -1.98 -10.05
CA THR A 45 -1.52 -1.38 -8.93
C THR A 45 -2.62 -2.35 -8.47
N PRO A 46 -2.65 -2.76 -7.19
CA PRO A 46 -3.70 -3.64 -6.68
C PRO A 46 -5.08 -2.96 -6.69
N SER A 47 -6.11 -3.74 -6.37
CA SER A 47 -7.49 -3.26 -6.29
C SER A 47 -7.66 -2.03 -5.38
N TRP A 48 -8.62 -1.18 -5.76
CA TRP A 48 -8.98 0.00 -4.99
C TRP A 48 -9.67 -0.40 -3.68
N ILE A 49 -9.19 0.13 -2.55
CA ILE A 49 -9.81 -0.11 -1.25
C ILE A 49 -10.94 0.91 -1.06
N PRO A 50 -12.18 0.49 -0.76
CA PRO A 50 -13.25 1.44 -0.48
C PRO A 50 -12.93 2.29 0.76
N ASP A 51 -13.22 3.59 0.72
CA ASP A 51 -13.02 4.47 1.87
C ASP A 51 -13.83 3.98 3.09
N THR A 52 -14.99 3.37 2.88
CA THR A 52 -15.86 2.80 3.94
C THR A 52 -15.19 1.69 4.73
N ASP A 53 -14.20 1.01 4.14
CA ASP A 53 -13.56 -0.17 4.72
C ASP A 53 -12.39 0.21 5.64
N VAL A 54 -12.03 1.49 5.70
CA VAL A 54 -10.84 1.95 6.40
C VAL A 54 -11.18 3.08 7.37
N SER A 55 -11.02 2.84 8.67
CA SER A 55 -11.22 3.82 9.74
C SER A 55 -9.95 4.58 10.13
N GLU A 56 -8.78 4.12 9.72
CA GLU A 56 -7.47 4.67 10.12
C GLU A 56 -6.46 4.67 8.98
N CYS A 57 -5.48 5.56 9.04
CA CYS A 57 -4.40 5.62 8.05
C CYS A 57 -3.62 4.30 8.02
N MET A 58 -3.52 3.65 6.85
CA MET A 58 -2.80 2.37 6.66
C MET A 58 -1.25 2.50 6.73
N ILE A 59 -0.74 3.57 7.31
CA ILE A 59 0.68 3.81 7.59
C ILE A 59 0.87 4.18 9.06
N CYS A 60 0.29 5.30 9.49
CA CYS A 60 0.51 5.81 10.86
C CYS A 60 -0.55 5.35 11.86
N LEU A 61 -1.56 4.58 11.42
CA LEU A 61 -2.66 4.05 12.23
C LEU A 61 -3.49 5.14 12.95
N GLN A 62 -3.33 6.41 12.56
CA GLN A 62 -4.17 7.48 13.07
C GLN A 62 -5.58 7.36 12.50
N SER A 63 -6.58 7.34 13.38
CA SER A 63 -7.99 7.31 12.97
C SER A 63 -8.35 8.52 12.13
N PHE A 64 -9.16 8.30 11.10
CA PHE A 64 -9.71 9.39 10.30
C PHE A 64 -10.87 10.04 11.07
N PRO A 65 -10.82 11.35 11.39
CA PRO A 65 -11.97 12.05 11.97
C PRO A 65 -13.20 11.96 11.06
N PHE A 66 -14.34 11.65 11.68
CA PHE A 66 -15.62 11.33 11.06
C PHE A 66 -16.11 12.31 9.96
N PHE A 67 -15.75 13.59 10.03
CA PHE A 67 -16.31 14.62 9.16
C PHE A 67 -15.30 15.40 8.29
N PHE A 68 -13.99 15.28 8.54
CA PHE A 68 -13.02 16.26 8.01
C PHE A 68 -11.77 15.66 7.36
N SER A 69 -11.53 14.35 7.43
CA SER A 69 -10.36 13.77 6.77
C SER A 69 -10.64 13.35 5.34
N ARG A 70 -9.95 14.00 4.39
CA ARG A 70 -9.84 13.48 3.03
C ARG A 70 -8.90 12.29 3.03
N LYS A 71 -9.47 11.10 2.89
CA LYS A 71 -8.73 9.86 2.63
C LYS A 71 -7.97 9.99 1.32
N CYS A 72 -6.69 9.65 1.36
CA CYS A 72 -5.76 9.83 0.27
C CYS A 72 -5.26 8.46 -0.19
N HIS A 73 -5.50 8.13 -1.46
CA HIS A 73 -5.07 6.85 -2.00
C HIS A 73 -3.69 6.91 -2.61
N CYS A 74 -2.89 5.87 -2.37
CA CYS A 74 -1.61 5.70 -3.05
C CYS A 74 -1.82 5.13 -4.45
N SER A 75 -1.40 5.86 -5.48
CA SER A 75 -1.49 5.45 -6.89
C SER A 75 -0.70 4.17 -7.25
N ARG A 76 0.22 3.72 -6.37
CA ARG A 76 1.03 2.50 -6.59
C ARG A 76 0.50 1.27 -5.85
N CYS A 77 0.19 1.40 -4.55
CA CYS A 77 -0.22 0.27 -3.72
C CYS A 77 -1.71 0.28 -3.35
N GLY A 78 -2.46 1.32 -3.67
CA GLY A 78 -3.89 1.44 -3.36
C GLY A 78 -4.23 1.66 -1.87
N ARG A 79 -3.23 1.72 -0.97
CA ARG A 79 -3.47 2.01 0.45
C ARG A 79 -4.13 3.36 0.68
N VAL A 80 -5.00 3.40 1.67
CA VAL A 80 -5.71 4.59 2.15
C VAL A 80 -4.90 5.26 3.26
N CYS A 81 -4.48 6.48 3.01
CA CYS A 81 -3.55 7.22 3.85
C CYS A 81 -4.14 8.57 4.28
N CYS A 82 -3.58 9.18 5.31
CA CYS A 82 -3.79 10.61 5.58
C CYS A 82 -2.96 11.48 4.61
N SER A 83 -3.24 12.78 4.60
CA SER A 83 -2.48 13.76 3.81
C SER A 83 -1.00 13.77 4.14
N ASP A 84 -0.66 13.50 5.39
CA ASP A 84 0.72 13.58 5.86
C ASP A 84 1.52 12.35 5.41
N CYS A 85 0.92 11.16 5.44
CA CYS A 85 1.55 9.91 5.00
C CYS A 85 1.55 9.73 3.47
N ALA A 86 0.69 10.46 2.75
CA ALA A 86 0.66 10.47 1.29
C ALA A 86 0.50 11.91 0.75
N PRO A 87 1.49 12.79 0.95
CA PRO A 87 1.35 14.19 0.60
C PRO A 87 1.35 14.38 -0.90
N SER A 88 0.56 15.36 -1.36
CA SER A 88 0.58 15.82 -2.75
C SER A 88 1.93 16.44 -3.04
N SER A 89 2.60 15.96 -4.07
CA SER A 89 3.89 16.49 -4.52
C SER A 89 3.83 16.63 -6.03
N SER A 90 4.25 17.79 -6.54
CA SER A 90 4.40 18.03 -7.98
C SER A 90 5.57 17.27 -8.60
N SER A 91 6.50 16.77 -7.78
CA SER A 91 7.67 16.01 -8.23
C SER A 91 7.33 14.59 -8.68
N TRP A 92 6.10 14.13 -8.46
CA TRP A 92 5.66 12.78 -8.77
C TRP A 92 4.40 12.82 -9.63
N ASN A 93 4.34 11.98 -10.68
CA ASN A 93 3.11 11.81 -11.46
C ASN A 93 2.12 10.89 -10.71
N GLY A 94 1.51 11.43 -9.67
CA GLY A 94 0.54 10.71 -8.83
C GLY A 94 0.77 10.94 -7.33
N ARG A 95 -0.13 10.37 -6.52
CA ARG A 95 -0.04 10.44 -5.07
C ARG A 95 0.58 9.17 -4.52
N PHE A 96 1.72 9.28 -3.86
CA PHE A 96 2.42 8.12 -3.30
C PHE A 96 2.54 8.22 -1.79
N CYS A 97 2.31 7.10 -1.13
CA CYS A 97 2.52 6.96 0.31
C CYS A 97 4.02 6.84 0.63
N PHE A 98 4.41 7.07 1.88
CA PHE A 98 5.82 7.07 2.28
C PHE A 98 6.58 5.79 1.92
N ASP A 99 6.03 4.61 2.16
CA ASP A 99 6.74 3.36 1.84
C ASP A 99 6.96 3.23 0.32
N CYS A 100 5.96 3.56 -0.50
CA CYS A 100 6.10 3.53 -1.96
C CYS A 100 7.07 4.59 -2.48
N LYS A 101 7.15 5.76 -1.85
CA LYS A 101 8.17 6.78 -2.18
C LYS A 101 9.57 6.25 -1.85
N HIS A 102 9.74 5.61 -0.70
CA HIS A 102 11.01 5.00 -0.30
C HIS A 102 11.48 3.94 -1.31
N TYR A 103 10.59 3.02 -1.71
CA TYR A 103 10.96 1.95 -2.65
C TYR A 103 11.20 2.42 -4.09
N ALA A 104 10.56 3.50 -4.56
CA ALA A 104 10.77 4.05 -5.90
C ALA A 104 12.18 4.64 -6.10
N HIS A 105 12.78 5.18 -5.04
CA HIS A 105 14.18 5.63 -5.08
C HIS A 105 15.17 4.45 -5.12
N TYR A 106 14.82 3.31 -4.50
CA TYR A 106 15.69 2.14 -4.43
C TYR A 106 15.85 1.43 -5.78
N THR A 107 14.78 1.35 -6.60
CA THR A 107 14.83 0.73 -7.93
C THR A 107 15.54 1.56 -9.00
N SER A 108 15.95 2.80 -8.70
CA SER A 108 16.71 3.66 -9.61
C SER A 108 18.22 3.59 -9.38
N ILE A 109 18.66 2.86 -8.33
CA ILE A 109 20.07 2.75 -7.90
C ILE A 109 20.57 1.29 -7.99
N ALA A 110 19.71 0.36 -8.42
CA ALA A 110 20.04 -1.04 -8.65
C ALA A 110 20.04 -1.38 -10.15
#